data_AF-A0A1F6L819-F1
#
_entry.id   AF-A0A1F6L819-F1
#
_cell.length_a   1.000
_cell.length_b   1.000
_cell.length_c   1.000
_cell.angle_alpha   90.00
_cell.angle_beta   90.00
_cell.angle_gamma   90.00
#
_symmetry.space_group_name_H-M   'P 1'
#
loop_
_entity.id
_entity.type
_entity.pdbx_description
1 polymer ?
#
loop_
_entity_poly.entity_id
_entity_poly.type
_entity_poly.pdbx_seq_one_letter_code
_entity_poly.pdbx_strand_id
1 'polypeptide(L)'
;MSVPNTIVKIVNKHGQIEDFDLSRIVRSINSAIVDVHGKNLGISEHRALKYAKSVAARVYREYYELEWIKTQFIAQYVSYDPAERHRRMQDAFISVRMTFVLLEKFRDQIGAQKVQDAADRLKAFIRAELDIAQVDPKFTEGLFPRLNEEVRAAMAEFLAARVQQMAAQKIPPSVLCPTREYVQDTIEKELKDLGEIEIAEGYMIYREGRRKIHSGDISELQFTRDGIPRDHVRRTLEWNIDNECDSVFGLNDWILGRNGRDIRDLVQMCEQRFREDILDTAQRIVDLKGVLQVVIIAGPSCSNKTTTTVIIGQELKRVNLRFKQLNVDDYFFDLENQPKDEFGDYDFEMPEAIDMALLNRHLEDLLAGKEVQKPKYNFKKGGRDGFEPFHLEPGEIILIDCLHGLYRQLTAAVPQNRKFRIYIESMNVVRNAFGAWTRWADVRMMKRMIRDARHRGYSTEQTLAHWPYVRKGELKHIIPYIFSTDSVINAGLPYELAVLKFSLKDILPGLDFVHRLRVEGRLDPYVRGIRTHSLLNTVLELSNSDIIPNTSPIREFIGGSIYMIPHND
;
A
#
# COMPACT_ATOMS: atom_id res chain seq x y z
N MET A 1 6.41 5.97 12.36
CA MET A 1 7.41 6.88 12.95
C MET A 1 7.92 7.79 11.84
N SER A 2 7.58 9.08 11.86
CA SER A 2 8.45 10.06 11.23
C SER A 2 9.78 9.95 11.97
N VAL A 3 10.85 9.64 11.25
CA VAL A 3 12.18 9.74 11.86
C VAL A 3 12.27 11.20 12.31
N PRO A 4 12.56 11.47 13.60
CA PRO A 4 12.58 12.84 14.06
C PRO A 4 13.50 13.65 13.13
N ASN A 5 13.25 14.95 13.02
CA ASN A 5 14.24 15.93 12.55
C ASN A 5 15.53 15.95 13.44
N THR A 6 15.84 14.85 14.12
CA THR A 6 17.17 14.51 14.60
C THR A 6 18.09 14.51 13.41
N ILE A 7 18.98 15.49 13.40
CA ILE A 7 20.17 15.55 12.55
C ILE A 7 20.80 14.15 12.52
N VAL A 8 20.64 13.45 11.40
CA VAL A 8 21.26 12.15 11.17
C VAL A 8 22.72 12.42 10.83
N LYS A 9 23.66 11.71 11.46
CA LYS A 9 25.09 11.91 11.20
C LYS A 9 25.63 10.84 10.27
N ILE A 10 26.19 11.21 9.13
CA ILE A 10 26.88 10.26 8.25
C ILE A 10 28.38 10.31 8.50
N VAL A 11 29.04 9.20 8.20
CA VAL A 11 30.49 9.17 8.17
C VAL A 11 30.96 9.20 6.72
N ASN A 12 31.66 10.26 6.34
CA ASN A 12 32.09 10.48 4.97
C ASN A 12 33.24 9.54 4.57
N LYS A 13 33.68 9.61 3.30
CA LYS A 13 34.78 8.78 2.77
C LYS A 13 36.13 8.98 3.48
N HIS A 14 36.27 10.04 4.28
CA HIS A 14 37.44 10.37 5.08
C HIS A 14 37.30 9.95 6.55
N GLY A 15 36.22 9.25 6.93
CA GLY A 15 35.99 8.81 8.29
C GLY A 15 35.49 9.91 9.25
N GLN A 16 35.12 11.08 8.72
CA GLN A 16 34.61 12.19 9.54
C GLN A 16 33.09 12.09 9.68
N ILE A 17 32.61 12.33 10.89
CA ILE A 17 31.17 12.42 11.18
C ILE A 17 30.68 13.80 10.73
N GLU A 18 29.82 13.85 9.72
CA GLU A 18 29.19 15.07 9.19
C GLU A 18 27.66 14.94 9.27
N ASP A 19 26.97 16.07 9.27
CA ASP A 19 25.51 16.09 9.23
C ASP A 19 25.02 15.55 7.87
N PHE A 20 23.93 14.80 7.90
CA PHE A 20 23.34 14.23 6.70
C PHE A 20 22.81 15.34 5.79
N ASP A 21 23.50 15.54 4.66
CA ASP A 21 23.09 16.49 3.63
C ASP A 21 21.92 15.93 2.81
N LEU A 22 20.69 16.27 3.24
CA LEU A 22 19.43 15.98 2.53
C LEU A 22 19.48 16.39 1.05
N SER A 23 20.27 17.42 0.70
CA SER A 23 20.36 17.89 -0.68
C SER A 23 20.99 16.87 -1.64
N ARG A 24 21.69 15.84 -1.14
CA ARG A 24 22.17 14.71 -1.95
C ARG A 24 21.03 13.83 -2.47
N ILE A 25 20.05 13.54 -1.62
CA ILE A 25 18.83 12.83 -2.03
C ILE A 25 18.07 13.69 -3.05
N VAL A 26 17.88 14.98 -2.76
CA VAL A 26 17.17 15.91 -3.66
C VAL A 26 17.86 16.00 -5.03
N ARG A 27 19.19 16.12 -5.08
CA ARG A 27 19.95 16.12 -6.35
C ARG A 27 19.77 14.81 -7.11
N SER A 28 19.83 13.67 -6.41
CA SER A 28 19.62 12.35 -7.02
C SER A 28 18.21 12.18 -7.58
N ILE A 29 17.21 12.66 -6.83
CA ILE A 29 15.80 12.71 -7.24
C ILE A 29 15.66 13.56 -8.50
N ASN A 30 16.14 14.80 -8.48
CA ASN A 30 16.07 15.73 -9.62
C ASN A 30 16.76 15.16 -10.88
N SER A 31 17.93 14.54 -10.72
CA SER A 31 18.61 13.89 -11.84
C SER A 31 17.83 12.69 -12.38
N ALA A 32 17.23 11.87 -11.51
CA ALA A 32 16.38 10.75 -11.91
C ALA A 32 15.07 11.21 -12.57
N ILE A 33 14.51 12.36 -12.15
CA ILE A 33 13.34 13.00 -12.77
C ILE A 33 13.68 13.35 -14.22
N VAL A 34 14.79 14.05 -14.46
CA VAL A 34 15.26 14.43 -15.82
C VAL A 34 15.42 13.21 -16.73
N ASP A 35 15.98 12.11 -16.23
CA ASP A 35 16.20 10.88 -17.00
C ASP A 35 14.91 10.11 -17.36
N VAL A 36 13.80 10.39 -16.66
CA VAL A 36 12.51 9.71 -16.84
C VAL A 36 11.52 10.56 -17.65
N HIS A 37 11.71 11.88 -17.79
CA HIS A 37 10.89 12.78 -18.60
C HIS A 37 11.06 12.67 -20.14
N GLY A 38 11.50 11.50 -20.65
CA GLY A 38 11.43 11.20 -22.09
C GLY A 38 9.99 11.28 -22.60
N LYS A 39 9.80 11.90 -23.78
CA LYS A 39 8.55 12.47 -24.36
C LYS A 39 7.37 11.53 -24.63
N ASN A 40 7.25 10.37 -23.97
CA ASN A 40 6.08 9.50 -24.13
C ASN A 40 5.08 9.74 -22.99
N LEU A 41 4.09 10.59 -23.27
CA LEU A 41 2.82 10.65 -22.55
C LEU A 41 2.20 9.26 -22.59
N GLY A 42 2.03 8.59 -21.45
CA GLY A 42 1.36 7.29 -21.48
C GLY A 42 1.22 6.53 -20.19
N ILE A 43 2.22 6.50 -19.30
CA ILE A 43 2.07 5.72 -18.06
C ILE A 43 2.93 6.35 -16.97
N SER A 44 2.39 7.32 -16.23
CA SER A 44 3.08 7.89 -15.05
C SER A 44 3.46 6.80 -14.04
N GLU A 45 2.73 5.71 -14.03
CA GLU A 45 2.97 4.54 -13.18
C GLU A 45 4.17 3.70 -13.64
N HIS A 46 4.38 3.56 -14.96
CA HIS A 46 5.59 2.92 -15.50
C HIS A 46 6.81 3.81 -15.27
N ARG A 47 6.64 5.13 -15.40
CA ARG A 47 7.66 6.12 -15.03
C ARG A 47 7.99 6.01 -13.55
N ALA A 48 6.99 5.91 -12.68
CA ALA A 48 7.18 5.72 -11.23
C ALA A 48 7.95 4.44 -10.92
N LEU A 49 7.66 3.32 -11.61
CA LEU A 49 8.42 2.07 -11.46
C LEU A 49 9.88 2.20 -11.92
N LYS A 50 10.12 2.77 -13.10
CA LYS A 50 11.47 2.99 -13.64
C LYS A 50 12.26 3.93 -12.73
N TYR A 51 11.60 4.98 -12.25
CA TYR A 51 12.12 5.93 -11.29
C TYR A 51 12.46 5.25 -9.96
N ALA A 52 11.55 4.44 -9.41
CA ALA A 52 11.77 3.69 -8.19
C ALA A 52 13.01 2.78 -8.28
N LYS A 53 13.18 2.12 -9.43
CA LYS A 53 14.38 1.33 -9.73
C LYS A 53 15.64 2.19 -9.86
N SER A 54 15.55 3.34 -10.53
CA SER A 54 16.68 4.27 -10.72
C SER A 54 17.13 4.90 -9.40
N VAL A 55 16.19 5.41 -8.61
CA VAL A 55 16.45 5.96 -7.28
C VAL A 55 17.00 4.88 -6.36
N ALA A 56 16.39 3.69 -6.33
CA ALA A 56 16.97 2.56 -5.62
C ALA A 56 18.42 2.31 -6.07
N ALA A 57 18.66 2.21 -7.37
CA ALA A 57 20.00 1.93 -7.89
C ALA A 57 21.01 3.05 -7.67
N ARG A 58 20.62 4.33 -7.60
CA ARG A 58 21.54 5.47 -7.40
C ARG A 58 21.74 5.80 -5.94
N VAL A 59 20.65 5.96 -5.22
CA VAL A 59 20.65 6.31 -3.79
C VAL A 59 21.19 5.12 -2.99
N TYR A 60 20.71 3.88 -3.21
CA TYR A 60 21.32 2.75 -2.50
C TYR A 60 22.75 2.48 -2.93
N ARG A 61 23.16 2.82 -4.16
CA ARG A 61 24.56 2.68 -4.54
C ARG A 61 25.46 3.63 -3.75
N GLU A 62 25.07 4.90 -3.66
CA GLU A 62 25.84 5.90 -2.93
C GLU A 62 26.00 5.55 -1.44
N TYR A 63 24.97 4.96 -0.81
CA TYR A 63 24.94 4.75 0.64
C TYR A 63 25.22 3.30 1.09
N TYR A 64 24.83 2.31 0.29
CA TYR A 64 24.79 0.87 0.64
C TYR A 64 25.57 -0.04 -0.35
N GLU A 65 26.25 0.51 -1.36
CA GLU A 65 27.09 -0.31 -2.25
C GLU A 65 28.26 -0.88 -1.47
N LEU A 66 28.20 -2.20 -1.27
CA LEU A 66 29.16 -2.96 -0.49
C LEU A 66 30.53 -3.05 -1.18
N GLU A 67 30.65 -2.89 -2.49
CA GLU A 67 31.89 -3.25 -3.20
C GLU A 67 33.11 -2.50 -2.67
N TRP A 68 33.06 -1.17 -2.62
CA TRP A 68 34.21 -0.42 -2.10
C TRP A 68 34.42 -0.62 -0.59
N ILE A 69 33.35 -0.77 0.19
CA ILE A 69 33.41 -0.97 1.65
C ILE A 69 34.04 -2.34 1.96
N LYS A 70 33.63 -3.38 1.25
CA LYS A 70 34.16 -4.74 1.34
C LYS A 70 35.64 -4.75 1.02
N THR A 71 36.02 -4.17 -0.12
CA THR A 71 37.42 -4.11 -0.55
C THR A 71 38.29 -3.36 0.44
N GLN A 72 37.83 -2.22 0.95
CA GLN A 72 38.54 -1.44 1.95
C GLN A 72 38.63 -2.16 3.30
N PHE A 73 37.53 -2.80 3.74
CA PHE A 73 37.52 -3.59 4.97
C PHE A 73 38.54 -4.72 4.89
N ILE A 74 38.53 -5.49 3.80
CA ILE A 74 39.46 -6.60 3.60
C ILE A 74 40.90 -6.09 3.60
N ALA A 75 41.19 -5.05 2.80
CA ALA A 75 42.54 -4.47 2.71
C ALA A 75 43.06 -3.96 4.07
N GLN A 76 42.20 -3.33 4.89
CA GLN A 76 42.58 -2.88 6.23
C GLN A 76 42.71 -4.04 7.22
N TYR A 77 41.85 -5.05 7.14
CA TYR A 77 41.90 -6.19 8.04
C TYR A 77 43.18 -7.00 7.83
N VAL A 78 43.60 -7.21 6.58
CA VAL A 78 44.82 -7.98 6.26
C VAL A 78 46.12 -7.19 6.43
N SER A 79 46.06 -5.85 6.42
CA SER A 79 47.24 -5.00 6.62
C SER A 79 47.70 -4.95 8.08
N TYR A 80 46.86 -5.34 9.03
CA TYR A 80 47.24 -5.46 10.44
C TYR A 80 47.80 -6.84 10.78
N ASP A 81 48.75 -6.84 11.72
CA ASP A 81 49.28 -8.05 12.35
C ASP A 81 48.11 -8.91 12.91
N PRO A 82 48.08 -10.23 12.65
CA PRO A 82 47.04 -11.14 13.16
C PRO A 82 46.67 -10.94 14.63
N ALA A 83 47.65 -10.70 15.50
CA ALA A 83 47.41 -10.50 16.94
C ALA A 83 46.72 -9.16 17.26
N GLU A 84 46.85 -8.16 16.39
CA GLU A 84 46.30 -6.81 16.58
C GLU A 84 45.00 -6.56 15.82
N ARG A 85 44.64 -7.41 14.85
CA ARG A 85 43.48 -7.22 13.95
C ARG A 85 42.21 -6.88 14.69
N HIS A 86 41.81 -7.71 15.65
CA HIS A 86 40.55 -7.51 16.37
C HIS A 86 40.54 -6.18 17.12
N ARG A 87 41.62 -5.86 17.85
CA ARG A 87 41.76 -4.62 18.62
C ARG A 87 41.71 -3.39 17.71
N ARG A 88 42.44 -3.39 16.60
CA ARG A 88 42.49 -2.24 15.67
C ARG A 88 41.22 -2.08 14.87
N MET A 89 40.59 -3.19 14.49
CA MET A 89 39.36 -3.20 13.69
C MET A 89 38.11 -2.99 14.54
N GLN A 90 38.16 -3.21 15.85
CA GLN A 90 36.99 -3.14 16.74
C GLN A 90 36.20 -1.85 16.57
N ASP A 91 36.88 -0.71 16.60
CA ASP A 91 36.30 0.62 16.47
C ASP A 91 36.74 1.34 15.19
N ALA A 92 37.39 0.61 14.27
CA ALA A 92 37.75 1.17 12.98
C ALA A 92 36.50 1.58 12.22
N PHE A 93 36.56 2.77 11.61
CA PHE A 93 35.46 3.33 10.83
C PHE A 93 34.90 2.32 9.81
N ILE A 94 35.80 1.67 9.05
CA ILE A 94 35.40 0.74 8.00
C ILE A 94 34.65 -0.47 8.57
N SER A 95 35.03 -0.94 9.76
CA SER A 95 34.37 -2.05 10.46
C SER A 95 32.98 -1.66 10.95
N VAL A 96 32.84 -0.47 11.56
CA VAL A 96 31.53 0.03 12.04
C VAL A 96 30.57 0.17 10.87
N ARG A 97 31.04 0.76 9.76
CA ARG A 97 30.24 0.93 8.54
C ARG A 97 29.89 -0.40 7.88
N MET A 98 30.85 -1.31 7.74
CA MET A 98 30.61 -2.66 7.20
C MET A 98 29.59 -3.43 8.05
N THR A 99 29.71 -3.35 9.38
CA THR A 99 28.77 -3.99 10.32
C THR A 99 27.36 -3.44 10.17
N PHE A 100 27.19 -2.12 10.06
CA PHE A 100 25.88 -1.51 9.85
C PHE A 100 25.24 -1.93 8.52
N VAL A 101 26.00 -1.88 7.42
CA VAL A 101 25.47 -2.26 6.10
C VAL A 101 25.11 -3.75 6.05
N LEU A 102 25.93 -4.61 6.66
CA LEU A 102 25.63 -6.04 6.78
C LEU A 102 24.38 -6.28 7.64
N LEU A 103 24.23 -5.57 8.76
CA LEU A 103 23.05 -5.67 9.62
C LEU A 103 21.77 -5.31 8.85
N GLU A 104 21.76 -4.18 8.15
CA GLU A 104 20.59 -3.73 7.38
C GLU A 104 20.28 -4.69 6.22
N LYS A 105 21.29 -5.15 5.48
CA LYS A 105 21.11 -6.14 4.40
C LYS A 105 20.67 -7.51 4.91
N PHE A 106 21.13 -7.92 6.08
CA PHE A 106 20.74 -9.20 6.66
C PHE A 106 19.32 -9.15 7.24
N ARG A 107 18.91 -8.03 7.84
CA ARG A 107 17.50 -7.76 8.20
C ARG A 107 16.60 -7.84 6.98
N ASP A 108 17.06 -7.26 5.87
CA ASP A 108 16.45 -7.40 4.54
C ASP A 108 16.51 -8.82 3.96
N GLN A 109 17.07 -9.83 4.64
CA GLN A 109 17.09 -11.24 4.21
C GLN A 109 16.30 -12.16 5.16
N ILE A 110 16.26 -11.85 6.45
CA ILE A 110 15.60 -12.69 7.47
C ILE A 110 14.17 -12.23 7.80
N GLY A 111 13.74 -11.08 7.30
CA GLY A 111 12.43 -10.50 7.57
C GLY A 111 12.24 -10.16 9.06
N ALA A 112 11.10 -10.55 9.63
CA ALA A 112 10.73 -10.22 11.01
C ALA A 112 11.50 -11.00 12.10
N GLN A 113 12.35 -11.96 11.72
CA GLN A 113 13.16 -12.72 12.68
C GLN A 113 14.22 -11.82 13.34
N LYS A 114 14.49 -12.04 14.62
CA LYS A 114 15.60 -11.34 15.27
C LYS A 114 16.92 -11.87 14.72
N VAL A 115 17.86 -10.98 14.51
CA VAL A 115 19.22 -11.33 14.04
C VAL A 115 19.91 -12.30 14.99
N GLN A 116 19.61 -12.19 16.30
CA GLN A 116 20.13 -13.10 17.32
C GLN A 116 19.66 -14.55 17.11
N ASP A 117 18.46 -14.75 16.56
CA ASP A 117 17.86 -16.07 16.36
C ASP A 117 18.37 -16.74 15.06
N ALA A 118 19.20 -16.05 14.27
CA ALA A 118 19.68 -16.48 12.95
C ALA A 118 21.21 -16.45 12.80
N ALA A 119 21.95 -16.77 13.88
CA ALA A 119 23.41 -16.66 13.95
C ALA A 119 24.18 -17.40 12.84
N ASP A 120 23.84 -18.66 12.56
CA ASP A 120 24.53 -19.46 11.54
C ASP A 120 24.24 -18.94 10.12
N ARG A 121 23.00 -18.50 9.88
CA ARG A 121 22.60 -17.85 8.63
C ARG A 121 23.34 -16.53 8.43
N LEU A 122 23.56 -15.76 9.50
CA LEU A 122 24.32 -14.52 9.47
C LEU A 122 25.77 -14.78 9.07
N LYS A 123 26.43 -15.77 9.67
CA LYS A 123 27.81 -16.15 9.31
C LYS A 123 27.90 -16.56 7.84
N ALA A 124 26.97 -17.40 7.37
CA ALA A 124 26.91 -17.82 5.97
C ALA A 124 26.69 -16.64 5.01
N PHE A 125 25.80 -15.71 5.38
CA PHE A 125 25.54 -14.48 4.62
C PHE A 125 26.78 -13.59 4.52
N ILE A 126 27.45 -13.31 5.64
CA ILE A 126 28.65 -12.47 5.67
C ILE A 126 29.76 -13.11 4.83
N ARG A 127 29.94 -14.42 4.93
CA ARG A 127 30.93 -15.16 4.14
C ARG A 127 30.67 -15.01 2.65
N ALA A 128 29.43 -15.21 2.20
CA ALA A 128 29.05 -15.02 0.81
C ALA A 128 29.33 -13.58 0.32
N GLU A 129 29.08 -12.57 1.16
CA GLU A 129 29.39 -11.18 0.83
C GLU A 129 30.90 -10.92 0.67
N LEU A 130 31.73 -11.48 1.56
CA LEU A 130 33.19 -11.39 1.48
C LEU A 130 33.76 -12.10 0.25
N ASP A 131 33.14 -13.20 -0.20
CA ASP A 131 33.60 -13.95 -1.37
C ASP A 131 33.35 -13.23 -2.70
N ILE A 132 32.35 -12.35 -2.76
CA ILE A 132 32.05 -11.54 -3.95
C ILE A 132 32.98 -10.32 -4.07
N ALA A 133 33.66 -9.92 -2.99
CA ALA A 133 34.45 -8.70 -2.95
C ALA A 133 35.67 -8.73 -3.88
N GLN A 134 35.82 -7.70 -4.72
CA GLN A 134 36.98 -7.55 -5.60
C GLN A 134 38.11 -6.76 -4.91
N VAL A 135 39.16 -7.45 -4.48
CA VAL A 135 40.32 -6.84 -3.81
C VAL A 135 41.50 -6.77 -4.76
N ASP A 136 42.13 -5.59 -4.83
CA ASP A 136 43.35 -5.38 -5.63
C ASP A 136 44.47 -6.33 -5.12
N PRO A 137 45.09 -7.15 -6.00
CA PRO A 137 46.12 -8.10 -5.63
C PRO A 137 47.25 -7.50 -4.79
N LYS A 138 47.58 -6.21 -4.96
CA LYS A 138 48.64 -5.56 -4.16
C LYS A 138 48.39 -5.56 -2.64
N PHE A 139 47.14 -5.75 -2.21
CA PHE A 139 46.77 -5.83 -0.79
C PHE A 139 46.62 -7.27 -0.29
N THR A 140 46.71 -8.26 -1.16
CA THR A 140 46.51 -9.68 -0.84
C THR A 140 47.66 -10.59 -1.30
N GLU A 141 48.72 -9.98 -1.84
CA GLU A 141 49.92 -10.64 -2.33
C GLU A 141 51.19 -9.89 -1.85
N GLY A 142 52.35 -10.55 -1.93
CA GLY A 142 53.63 -9.95 -1.55
C GLY A 142 53.81 -9.78 -0.03
N LEU A 143 53.93 -8.53 0.43
CA LEU A 143 54.12 -8.16 1.85
C LEU A 143 52.85 -8.32 2.71
N PHE A 144 51.70 -8.59 2.09
CA PHE A 144 50.42 -8.81 2.76
C PHE A 144 50.02 -10.30 2.73
N PRO A 145 49.30 -10.79 3.76
CA PRO A 145 48.82 -12.18 3.79
C PRO A 145 47.86 -12.48 2.64
N ARG A 146 47.98 -13.70 2.07
CA ARG A 146 47.01 -14.21 1.10
C ARG A 146 45.63 -14.36 1.74
N LEU A 147 44.57 -14.04 0.99
CA LEU A 147 43.18 -14.19 1.43
C LEU A 147 42.73 -15.66 1.41
N ASN A 148 43.31 -16.46 2.30
CA ASN A 148 43.00 -17.89 2.45
C ASN A 148 41.71 -18.10 3.27
N GLU A 149 41.26 -19.35 3.32
CA GLU A 149 40.04 -19.77 4.00
C GLU A 149 40.03 -19.42 5.50
N GLU A 150 41.16 -19.55 6.17
CA GLU A 150 41.32 -19.25 7.60
C GLU A 150 41.11 -17.76 7.89
N VAL A 151 41.71 -16.87 7.08
CA VAL A 151 41.53 -15.42 7.21
C VAL A 151 40.09 -15.02 6.88
N ARG A 152 39.45 -15.66 5.90
CA ARG A 152 38.03 -15.42 5.56
C ARG A 152 37.10 -15.83 6.69
N ALA A 153 37.33 -16.99 7.30
CA ALA A 153 36.58 -17.45 8.46
C ALA A 153 36.72 -16.47 9.63
N ALA A 154 37.94 -16.03 9.95
CA ALA A 154 38.20 -15.06 11.01
C ALA A 154 37.51 -13.70 10.77
N MET A 155 37.53 -13.19 9.53
CA MET A 155 36.79 -11.96 9.16
C MET A 155 35.29 -12.14 9.32
N ALA A 156 34.73 -13.26 8.86
CA ALA A 156 33.31 -13.55 8.96
C ALA A 156 32.86 -13.67 10.42
N GLU A 157 33.66 -14.31 11.28
CA GLU A 157 33.40 -14.40 12.72
C GLU A 157 33.45 -13.03 13.40
N PHE A 158 34.48 -12.23 13.11
CA PHE A 158 34.61 -10.88 13.64
C PHE A 158 33.39 -10.01 13.28
N LEU A 159 33.00 -10.01 12.00
CA LEU A 159 31.85 -9.25 11.52
C LEU A 159 30.52 -9.80 12.09
N ALA A 160 30.36 -11.12 12.19
CA ALA A 160 29.14 -11.72 12.75
C ALA A 160 28.93 -11.33 14.21
N ALA A 161 29.99 -11.42 15.03
CA ALA A 161 29.94 -10.99 16.42
C ALA A 161 29.60 -9.50 16.55
N ARG A 162 30.19 -8.66 15.69
CA ARG A 162 29.92 -7.22 15.65
C ARG A 162 28.48 -6.92 15.25
N VAL A 163 27.93 -7.61 14.24
CA VAL A 163 26.55 -7.46 13.78
C VAL A 163 25.57 -7.87 14.89
N GLN A 164 25.83 -8.99 15.57
CA GLN A 164 25.00 -9.44 16.69
C GLN A 164 25.01 -8.46 17.87
N GLN A 165 26.19 -7.95 18.24
CA GLN A 165 26.33 -6.94 19.28
C GLN A 165 25.56 -5.67 18.93
N MET A 166 25.71 -5.18 17.69
CA MET A 166 24.99 -4.00 17.21
C MET A 166 23.49 -4.22 17.17
N ALA A 167 23.03 -5.41 16.76
CA ALA A 167 21.62 -5.77 16.75
C ALA A 167 20.98 -5.84 18.15
N ALA A 168 21.79 -6.03 19.21
CA ALA A 168 21.33 -6.10 20.59
C ALA A 168 21.28 -4.73 21.30
N GLN A 169 21.91 -3.71 20.73
CA GLN A 169 22.01 -2.37 21.33
C GLN A 169 21.03 -1.39 20.68
N LYS A 170 20.54 -0.42 21.45
CA LYS A 170 19.92 0.79 20.88
C LYS A 170 21.03 1.64 20.26
N ILE A 171 21.07 1.70 18.93
CA ILE A 171 22.11 2.42 18.19
C ILE A 171 21.92 3.93 18.43
N PRO A 172 22.92 4.68 18.94
CA PRO A 172 22.80 6.12 19.13
C PRO A 172 22.67 6.85 17.78
N PRO A 173 21.82 7.90 17.67
CA PRO A 173 21.65 8.67 16.42
C PRO A 173 22.94 9.27 15.85
N SER A 174 23.94 9.50 16.69
CA SER A 174 25.26 10.01 16.31
C SER A 174 26.13 9.02 15.52
N VAL A 175 25.76 7.73 15.48
CA VAL A 175 26.47 6.66 14.76
C VAL A 175 25.70 6.22 13.50
N LEU A 176 24.47 6.71 13.31
CA LEU A 176 23.56 6.22 12.28
C LEU A 176 23.84 6.82 10.91
N CYS A 177 24.35 6.00 10.00
CA CYS A 177 24.03 6.19 8.59
C CYS A 177 22.49 6.18 8.43
N PRO A 178 21.91 6.98 7.53
CA PRO A 178 20.46 7.00 7.31
C PRO A 178 20.00 5.59 6.97
N THR A 179 19.09 5.01 7.78
CA THR A 179 18.56 3.67 7.55
C THR A 179 17.90 3.58 6.18
N ARG A 180 17.75 2.35 5.66
CA ARG A 180 17.12 2.17 4.35
C ARG A 180 15.71 2.76 4.36
N GLU A 181 15.00 2.61 5.48
CA GLU A 181 13.68 3.18 5.71
C GLU A 181 13.71 4.71 5.72
N TYR A 182 14.66 5.34 6.42
CA TYR A 182 14.81 6.79 6.41
C TYR A 182 15.01 7.33 4.99
N VAL A 183 15.90 6.68 4.22
CA VAL A 183 16.14 7.07 2.82
C VAL A 183 14.87 6.93 2.00
N GLN A 184 14.14 5.82 2.15
CA GLN A 184 12.88 5.58 1.46
C GLN A 184 11.79 6.59 1.82
N ASP A 185 11.61 6.89 3.11
CA ASP A 185 10.64 7.86 3.60
C ASP A 185 11.01 9.28 3.13
N THR A 186 12.31 9.61 3.11
CA THR A 186 12.81 10.87 2.56
C THR A 186 12.48 10.98 1.07
N ILE A 187 12.71 9.92 0.27
CA ILE A 187 12.35 9.93 -1.16
C ILE A 187 10.86 10.18 -1.36
N GLU A 188 10.00 9.52 -0.58
CA GLU A 188 8.56 9.71 -0.64
C GLU A 188 8.18 11.17 -0.33
N LYS A 189 8.72 11.71 0.76
CA LYS A 189 8.49 13.10 1.19
C LYS A 189 8.93 14.10 0.12
N GLU A 190 10.18 14.00 -0.33
CA GLU A 190 10.74 14.97 -1.30
C GLU A 190 9.99 14.92 -2.64
N LEU A 191 9.55 13.76 -3.12
CA LEU A 191 8.69 13.68 -4.30
C LEU A 191 7.35 14.40 -4.09
N LYS A 192 6.73 14.24 -2.92
CA LYS A 192 5.48 14.93 -2.59
C LYS A 192 5.68 16.45 -2.47
N ASP A 193 6.78 16.88 -1.87
CA ASP A 193 7.16 18.29 -1.74
C ASP A 193 7.47 18.96 -3.09
N LEU A 194 7.91 18.18 -4.08
CA LEU A 194 8.06 18.62 -5.47
C LEU A 194 6.73 18.62 -6.26
N GLY A 195 5.65 18.07 -5.70
CA GLY A 195 4.37 17.88 -6.38
C GLY A 195 4.28 16.65 -7.29
N GLU A 196 5.30 15.78 -7.27
CA GLU A 196 5.37 14.53 -8.04
C GLU A 196 4.60 13.39 -7.35
N ILE A 197 3.32 13.64 -7.04
CA ILE A 197 2.46 12.76 -6.22
C ILE A 197 2.35 11.36 -6.83
N GLU A 198 2.16 11.26 -8.14
CA GLU A 198 1.99 9.96 -8.82
C GLU A 198 3.27 9.12 -8.79
N ILE A 199 4.43 9.77 -8.90
CA ILE A 199 5.73 9.11 -8.79
C ILE A 199 5.93 8.63 -7.35
N ALA A 200 5.57 9.45 -6.35
CA ALA A 200 5.63 9.07 -4.95
C ALA A 200 4.76 7.85 -4.64
N GLU A 201 3.49 7.84 -5.08
CA GLU A 201 2.59 6.70 -4.86
C GLU A 201 3.12 5.42 -5.53
N GLY A 202 3.59 5.51 -6.77
CA GLY A 202 4.17 4.35 -7.46
C GLY A 202 5.47 3.85 -6.81
N TYR A 203 6.29 4.74 -6.26
CA TYR A 203 7.45 4.37 -5.44
C TYR A 203 7.04 3.63 -4.16
N MET A 204 5.98 4.08 -3.49
CA MET A 204 5.44 3.42 -2.30
C MET A 204 4.98 2.00 -2.62
N ILE A 205 4.17 1.81 -3.68
CA ILE A 205 3.72 0.47 -4.10
C ILE A 205 4.90 -0.44 -4.41
N TYR A 206 5.90 0.08 -5.14
CA TYR A 206 7.10 -0.68 -5.48
C TYR A 206 7.85 -1.12 -4.21
N ARG A 207 8.15 -0.18 -3.30
CA ARG A 207 8.86 -0.45 -2.04
C ARG A 207 8.12 -1.50 -1.22
N GLU A 208 6.82 -1.32 -1.04
CA GLU A 208 5.99 -2.18 -0.20
C GLU A 208 5.81 -3.57 -0.80
N GLY A 209 5.66 -3.66 -2.12
CA GLY A 209 5.63 -4.95 -2.81
C GLY A 209 6.96 -5.69 -2.71
N ARG A 210 8.11 -4.99 -2.87
CA ARG A 210 9.43 -5.63 -2.67
C ARG A 210 9.63 -6.12 -1.24
N ARG A 211 9.16 -5.36 -0.24
CA ARG A 211 9.16 -5.80 1.17
C ARG A 211 8.32 -7.07 1.36
N LYS A 212 7.13 -7.13 0.76
CA LYS A 212 6.21 -8.28 0.86
C LYS A 212 6.70 -9.52 0.10
N ILE A 213 7.41 -9.34 -1.01
CA ILE A 213 8.13 -10.45 -1.67
C ILE A 213 9.21 -10.98 -0.75
N HIS A 214 9.94 -10.07 -0.10
CA HIS A 214 11.02 -10.45 0.79
C HIS A 214 10.53 -11.19 2.05
N SER A 215 9.43 -10.74 2.67
CA SER A 215 8.81 -11.43 3.81
C SER A 215 8.14 -12.76 3.44
N GLY A 216 7.96 -13.05 2.14
CA GLY A 216 7.24 -14.22 1.66
C GLY A 216 5.70 -14.07 1.67
N ASP A 217 5.18 -12.86 1.91
CA ASP A 217 3.74 -12.58 1.91
C ASP A 217 3.13 -12.68 0.50
N ILE A 218 3.90 -12.35 -0.53
CA ILE A 218 3.54 -12.49 -1.94
C ILE A 218 4.71 -13.07 -2.74
N SER A 219 4.41 -13.78 -3.83
CA SER A 219 5.43 -14.19 -4.80
C SER A 219 5.77 -13.07 -5.79
N GLU A 220 6.86 -13.22 -6.55
CA GLU A 220 7.21 -12.28 -7.63
C GLU A 220 6.12 -12.22 -8.73
N LEU A 221 5.39 -13.33 -8.94
CA LEU A 221 4.23 -13.38 -9.86
C LEU A 221 3.03 -12.57 -9.34
N GLN A 222 2.88 -12.48 -8.03
CA GLN A 222 1.83 -11.70 -7.36
C GLN A 222 2.23 -10.24 -7.14
N PHE A 223 3.39 -9.81 -7.63
CA PHE A 223 3.83 -8.44 -7.47
C PHE A 223 3.13 -7.51 -8.49
N THR A 224 2.23 -6.67 -7.98
CA THR A 224 1.43 -5.75 -8.81
C THR A 224 2.26 -4.67 -9.54
N ARG A 225 3.46 -4.36 -9.05
CA ARG A 225 4.35 -3.26 -9.51
C ARG A 225 3.74 -1.88 -9.33
N ASP A 226 2.67 -1.54 -10.05
CA ASP A 226 2.02 -0.23 -10.05
C ASP A 226 0.60 -0.23 -9.46
N GLY A 227 0.08 -1.37 -9.02
CA GLY A 227 -1.24 -1.45 -8.40
C GLY A 227 -2.40 -1.49 -9.40
N ILE A 228 -2.12 -1.57 -10.71
CA ILE A 228 -3.17 -1.53 -11.74
C ILE A 228 -3.48 -2.95 -12.23
N PRO A 229 -4.71 -3.47 -12.01
CA PRO A 229 -5.17 -4.71 -12.64
C PRO A 229 -5.45 -4.50 -14.14
N ARG A 230 -4.38 -4.50 -14.95
CA ARG A 230 -4.37 -4.10 -16.36
C ARG A 230 -5.41 -4.81 -17.21
N ASP A 231 -5.65 -6.10 -16.99
CA ASP A 231 -6.65 -6.85 -17.76
C ASP A 231 -8.07 -6.37 -17.49
N HIS A 232 -8.40 -6.00 -16.24
CA HIS A 232 -9.70 -5.43 -15.89
C HIS A 232 -9.85 -4.01 -16.44
N VAL A 233 -8.79 -3.20 -16.37
CA VAL A 233 -8.79 -1.85 -16.94
C VAL A 233 -8.96 -1.89 -18.45
N ARG A 234 -8.25 -2.78 -19.14
CA ARG A 234 -8.34 -2.96 -20.59
C ARG A 234 -9.76 -3.36 -20.99
N ARG A 235 -10.35 -4.37 -20.36
CA ARG A 235 -11.74 -4.80 -20.63
C ARG A 235 -12.74 -3.68 -20.37
N THR A 236 -12.58 -2.94 -19.26
CA THR A 236 -13.44 -1.80 -18.94
C THR A 236 -13.31 -0.70 -19.99
N LEU A 237 -12.10 -0.44 -20.47
CA LEU A 237 -11.85 0.56 -21.51
C LEU A 237 -12.46 0.14 -22.86
N GLU A 238 -12.23 -1.10 -23.29
CA GLU A 238 -12.84 -1.65 -24.51
C GLU A 238 -14.36 -1.49 -24.45
N TRP A 239 -14.98 -1.90 -23.34
CA TRP A 239 -16.40 -1.69 -23.12
C TRP A 239 -16.81 -0.21 -23.14
N ASN A 240 -16.04 0.69 -22.53
CA ASN A 240 -16.36 2.11 -22.53
C ASN A 240 -16.27 2.71 -23.95
N ILE A 241 -15.33 2.24 -24.79
CA ILE A 241 -15.17 2.67 -26.19
C ILE A 241 -16.37 2.21 -27.00
N ASP A 242 -16.71 0.92 -26.89
CA ASP A 242 -17.83 0.30 -27.63
C ASP A 242 -19.17 0.96 -27.32
N ASN A 243 -19.31 1.54 -26.11
CA ASN A 243 -20.51 2.23 -25.64
C ASN A 243 -20.36 3.77 -25.62
N GLU A 244 -19.32 4.29 -26.27
CA GLU A 244 -19.08 5.73 -26.46
C GLU A 244 -19.13 6.56 -25.16
N CYS A 245 -18.63 6.00 -24.06
CA CYS A 245 -18.58 6.63 -22.73
C CYS A 245 -17.17 6.65 -22.13
N ASP A 246 -16.13 6.45 -22.96
CA ASP A 246 -14.72 6.41 -22.58
C ASP A 246 -14.08 7.80 -22.39
N SER A 247 -14.82 8.87 -22.60
CA SER A 247 -14.40 10.25 -22.37
C SER A 247 -15.53 11.09 -21.77
N VAL A 248 -15.17 12.18 -21.11
CA VAL A 248 -16.13 13.16 -20.58
C VAL A 248 -17.00 13.72 -21.71
N PHE A 249 -16.48 13.87 -22.93
CA PHE A 249 -17.26 14.29 -24.08
C PHE A 249 -18.32 13.26 -24.46
N GLY A 250 -17.94 11.98 -24.54
CA GLY A 250 -18.90 10.89 -24.80
C GLY A 250 -19.98 10.80 -23.73
N LEU A 251 -19.59 10.88 -22.45
CA LEU A 251 -20.53 10.95 -21.33
C LEU A 251 -21.48 12.15 -21.43
N ASN A 252 -20.97 13.33 -21.79
CA ASN A 252 -21.79 14.52 -21.96
C ASN A 252 -22.77 14.39 -23.15
N ASP A 253 -22.37 13.71 -24.22
CA ASP A 253 -23.27 13.43 -25.33
C ASP A 253 -24.43 12.52 -24.91
N TRP A 254 -24.18 11.52 -24.05
CA TRP A 254 -25.22 10.72 -23.40
C TRP A 254 -26.18 11.57 -22.56
N ILE A 255 -25.63 12.49 -21.75
CA ILE A 255 -26.45 13.37 -20.87
C ILE A 255 -27.32 14.33 -21.70
N LEU A 256 -26.81 14.85 -22.81
CA LEU A 256 -27.53 15.76 -23.71
C LEU A 256 -28.52 15.05 -24.65
N GLY A 257 -28.50 13.71 -24.70
CA GLY A 257 -29.27 12.93 -25.66
C GLY A 257 -28.86 13.16 -27.13
N ARG A 258 -27.59 13.49 -27.36
CA ARG A 258 -27.06 13.66 -28.73
C ARG A 258 -27.05 12.33 -29.46
N ASN A 259 -27.22 12.39 -30.79
CA ASN A 259 -27.25 11.20 -31.66
C ASN A 259 -28.35 10.19 -31.28
N GLY A 260 -29.45 10.65 -30.69
CA GLY A 260 -30.58 9.80 -30.30
C GLY A 260 -30.36 8.96 -29.04
N ARG A 261 -29.36 9.29 -28.23
CA ARG A 261 -29.04 8.59 -26.98
C ARG A 261 -30.04 8.92 -25.87
N ASP A 262 -30.32 7.94 -25.01
CA ASP A 262 -30.95 8.16 -23.70
C ASP A 262 -29.96 7.75 -22.60
N ILE A 263 -29.67 8.67 -21.68
CA ILE A 263 -28.79 8.41 -20.53
C ILE A 263 -29.26 7.21 -19.68
N ARG A 264 -30.56 6.90 -19.68
CA ARG A 264 -31.12 5.73 -18.98
C ARG A 264 -30.55 4.41 -19.52
N ASP A 265 -30.30 4.34 -20.82
CA ASP A 265 -29.71 3.16 -21.45
C ASP A 265 -28.27 2.98 -20.97
N LEU A 266 -27.46 4.05 -20.96
CA LEU A 266 -26.09 4.00 -20.44
C LEU A 266 -26.07 3.58 -18.96
N VAL A 267 -26.97 4.13 -18.13
CA VAL A 267 -27.10 3.75 -16.73
C VAL A 267 -27.39 2.25 -16.61
N GLN A 268 -28.39 1.74 -17.33
CA GLN A 268 -28.74 0.31 -17.32
C GLN A 268 -27.57 -0.57 -17.76
N MET A 269 -26.85 -0.19 -18.81
CA MET A 269 -25.70 -0.93 -19.33
C MET A 269 -24.54 -0.95 -18.33
N CYS A 270 -24.27 0.17 -17.66
CA CYS A 270 -23.24 0.25 -16.61
C CYS A 270 -23.60 -0.63 -15.40
N GLU A 271 -24.87 -0.61 -14.97
CA GLU A 271 -25.37 -1.44 -13.88
C GLU A 271 -25.29 -2.93 -14.21
N GLN A 272 -25.66 -3.30 -15.45
CA GLN A 272 -25.57 -4.66 -15.94
C GLN A 272 -24.12 -5.17 -15.93
N ARG A 273 -23.16 -4.36 -16.40
CA ARG A 273 -21.73 -4.70 -16.38
C ARG A 273 -21.22 -4.95 -14.96
N PHE A 274 -21.55 -4.07 -14.01
CA PHE A 274 -21.21 -4.29 -12.60
C PHE A 274 -21.86 -5.57 -12.05
N ARG A 275 -23.09 -5.86 -12.47
CA ARG A 275 -23.82 -7.05 -12.04
C ARG A 275 -23.21 -8.34 -12.58
N GLU A 276 -22.72 -8.33 -13.81
CA GLU A 276 -22.01 -9.46 -14.42
C GLU A 276 -20.72 -9.79 -13.66
N ASP A 277 -19.90 -8.80 -13.32
CA ASP A 277 -18.69 -8.99 -12.49
C ASP A 277 -18.99 -9.71 -11.15
N ILE A 278 -20.12 -9.34 -10.52
CA ILE A 278 -20.60 -9.97 -9.28
C ILE A 278 -21.03 -11.41 -9.53
N LEU A 279 -21.85 -11.65 -10.56
CA LEU A 279 -22.39 -12.97 -10.86
C LEU A 279 -21.25 -13.95 -11.20
N ASP A 280 -20.29 -13.52 -12.00
CA ASP A 280 -19.07 -14.28 -12.32
C ASP A 280 -18.29 -14.60 -11.04
N THR A 281 -18.11 -13.61 -10.16
CA THR A 281 -17.41 -13.83 -8.88
C THR A 281 -18.16 -14.79 -7.97
N ALA A 282 -19.48 -14.65 -7.86
CA ALA A 282 -20.33 -15.52 -7.06
C ALA A 282 -20.30 -16.96 -7.59
N GLN A 283 -20.35 -17.14 -8.91
CA GLN A 283 -20.25 -18.45 -9.54
C GLN A 283 -18.93 -19.13 -9.19
N ARG A 284 -17.81 -18.40 -9.24
CA ARG A 284 -16.49 -18.93 -8.86
C ARG A 284 -16.39 -19.34 -7.38
N ILE A 285 -17.12 -18.66 -6.49
CA ILE A 285 -17.25 -19.09 -5.08
C ILE A 285 -18.03 -20.40 -4.99
N VAL A 286 -19.13 -20.50 -5.74
CA VAL A 286 -20.00 -21.68 -5.77
C VAL A 286 -19.26 -22.90 -6.31
N ASP A 287 -18.42 -22.73 -7.32
CA ASP A 287 -17.60 -23.79 -7.90
C ASP A 287 -16.61 -24.39 -6.89
N LEU A 288 -16.28 -23.65 -5.82
CA LEU A 288 -15.40 -24.07 -4.73
C LEU A 288 -16.17 -24.44 -3.45
N LYS A 289 -17.49 -24.63 -3.55
CA LYS A 289 -18.33 -25.08 -2.44
C LYS A 289 -17.81 -26.40 -1.87
N GLY A 290 -17.78 -26.49 -0.53
CA GLY A 290 -17.26 -27.65 0.19
C GLY A 290 -15.75 -27.63 0.43
N VAL A 291 -15.00 -26.78 -0.28
CA VAL A 291 -13.56 -26.53 0.00
C VAL A 291 -13.38 -25.21 0.73
N LEU A 292 -14.09 -24.16 0.30
CA LEU A 292 -14.01 -22.84 0.93
C LEU A 292 -14.59 -22.84 2.33
N GLN A 293 -13.90 -22.12 3.22
CA GLN A 293 -14.38 -21.82 4.56
C GLN A 293 -14.49 -20.31 4.80
N VAL A 294 -13.73 -19.49 4.06
CA VAL A 294 -13.72 -18.03 4.22
C VAL A 294 -13.72 -17.34 2.86
N VAL A 295 -14.63 -16.39 2.68
CA VAL A 295 -14.64 -15.44 1.56
C VAL A 295 -14.30 -14.06 2.12
N ILE A 296 -13.34 -13.38 1.51
CA ILE A 296 -12.83 -12.08 1.94
C ILE A 296 -13.06 -11.08 0.82
N ILE A 297 -13.79 -10.01 1.10
CA ILE A 297 -13.99 -8.86 0.23
C ILE A 297 -13.17 -7.72 0.80
N ALA A 298 -12.21 -7.26 0.01
CA ALA A 298 -11.28 -6.22 0.39
C ALA A 298 -11.11 -5.20 -0.73
N GLY A 299 -10.69 -4.00 -0.37
CA GLY A 299 -10.70 -2.87 -1.28
C GLY A 299 -10.58 -1.58 -0.50
N PRO A 300 -10.14 -0.50 -1.14
CA PRO A 300 -9.87 0.77 -0.47
C PRO A 300 -11.14 1.48 0.00
N SER A 301 -11.00 2.59 0.75
CA SER A 301 -12.16 3.32 1.27
C SER A 301 -13.05 3.81 0.12
N CYS A 302 -14.38 3.67 0.25
CA CYS A 302 -15.38 4.06 -0.74
C CYS A 302 -15.27 3.35 -2.10
N SER A 303 -14.75 2.12 -2.13
CA SER A 303 -14.75 1.25 -3.33
C SER A 303 -16.03 0.41 -3.51
N ASN A 304 -17.09 0.66 -2.73
CA ASN A 304 -18.34 -0.10 -2.74
C ASN A 304 -18.26 -1.55 -2.20
N LYS A 305 -17.29 -1.83 -1.31
CA LYS A 305 -17.14 -3.14 -0.63
C LYS A 305 -18.44 -3.61 0.02
N THR A 306 -18.98 -2.84 0.95
CA THR A 306 -20.15 -3.24 1.76
C THR A 306 -21.37 -3.55 0.90
N THR A 307 -21.65 -2.70 -0.09
CA THR A 307 -22.75 -2.95 -1.04
C THR A 307 -22.51 -4.25 -1.82
N THR A 308 -21.27 -4.48 -2.28
CA THR A 308 -20.91 -5.70 -3.01
C THR A 308 -20.98 -6.93 -2.11
N THR A 309 -20.58 -6.84 -0.85
CA THR A 309 -20.70 -7.90 0.17
C THR A 309 -22.16 -8.32 0.35
N VAL A 310 -23.08 -7.35 0.49
CA VAL A 310 -24.52 -7.62 0.61
C VAL A 310 -25.03 -8.32 -0.65
N ILE A 311 -24.66 -7.80 -1.82
CA ILE A 311 -25.09 -8.36 -3.10
C ILE A 311 -24.59 -9.79 -3.31
N ILE A 312 -23.29 -10.04 -3.12
CA ILE A 312 -22.70 -11.39 -3.24
C ILE A 312 -23.39 -12.33 -2.26
N GLY A 313 -23.63 -11.87 -1.02
CA GLY A 313 -24.38 -12.65 -0.03
C GLY A 313 -25.79 -13.04 -0.52
N GLN A 314 -26.50 -12.14 -1.20
CA GLN A 314 -27.80 -12.48 -1.80
C GLN A 314 -27.67 -13.54 -2.90
N GLU A 315 -26.66 -13.47 -3.75
CA GLU A 315 -26.42 -14.47 -4.81
C GLU A 315 -26.06 -15.84 -4.25
N LEU A 316 -25.20 -15.89 -3.23
CA LEU A 316 -24.84 -17.14 -2.55
C LEU A 316 -26.07 -17.77 -1.88
N LYS A 317 -26.96 -16.97 -1.28
CA LYS A 317 -28.23 -17.46 -0.72
C LYS A 317 -29.15 -18.06 -1.78
N ARG A 318 -29.25 -17.47 -2.97
CA ARG A 318 -30.10 -17.98 -4.07
C ARG A 318 -29.73 -19.40 -4.49
N VAL A 319 -28.47 -19.78 -4.35
CA VAL A 319 -27.95 -21.13 -4.67
C VAL A 319 -27.77 -22.02 -3.43
N ASN A 320 -28.43 -21.68 -2.31
CA ASN A 320 -28.38 -22.41 -1.05
C ASN A 320 -26.96 -22.61 -0.49
N LEU A 321 -26.06 -21.63 -0.72
CA LEU A 321 -24.78 -21.57 -0.03
C LEU A 321 -24.94 -20.69 1.21
N ARG A 322 -24.79 -21.30 2.39
CA ARG A 322 -24.96 -20.62 3.67
C ARG A 322 -23.67 -19.91 4.06
N PHE A 323 -23.81 -18.73 4.65
CA PHE A 323 -22.68 -17.97 5.17
C PHE A 323 -23.08 -17.16 6.38
N LYS A 324 -22.07 -16.84 7.20
CA LYS A 324 -22.19 -15.93 8.33
C LYS A 324 -21.19 -14.80 8.19
N GLN A 325 -21.67 -13.56 8.28
CA GLN A 325 -20.81 -12.39 8.16
C GLN A 325 -20.03 -12.20 9.48
N LEU A 326 -18.72 -12.06 9.37
CA LEU A 326 -17.85 -11.69 10.47
C LEU A 326 -17.39 -10.25 10.26
N ASN A 327 -17.89 -9.34 11.11
CA ASN A 327 -17.44 -7.96 11.10
C ASN A 327 -16.05 -7.86 11.77
N VAL A 328 -15.01 -7.60 10.97
CA VAL A 328 -13.63 -7.54 11.47
C VAL A 328 -13.37 -6.27 12.26
N ASP A 329 -14.12 -5.20 12.02
CA ASP A 329 -13.99 -3.93 12.74
C ASP A 329 -14.32 -4.10 14.23
N ASP A 330 -15.08 -5.13 14.61
CA ASP A 330 -15.32 -5.47 16.03
C ASP A 330 -14.03 -5.84 16.78
N TYR A 331 -12.96 -6.18 16.05
CA TYR A 331 -11.67 -6.56 16.59
C TYR A 331 -10.67 -5.39 16.66
N PHE A 332 -11.08 -4.14 16.43
CA PHE A 332 -10.22 -2.99 16.72
C PHE A 332 -9.79 -2.98 18.20
N PHE A 333 -8.59 -2.46 18.45
CA PHE A 333 -8.15 -2.15 19.81
C PHE A 333 -8.90 -0.93 20.35
N ASP A 334 -9.01 -0.84 21.67
CA ASP A 334 -9.51 0.37 22.32
C ASP A 334 -8.59 1.55 22.00
N LEU A 335 -9.14 2.78 22.01
CA LEU A 335 -8.40 3.99 21.62
C LEU A 335 -7.05 4.14 22.33
N GLU A 336 -6.94 3.74 23.59
CA GLU A 336 -5.69 3.80 24.36
C GLU A 336 -4.54 2.98 23.73
N ASN A 337 -4.89 1.91 23.02
CA ASN A 337 -3.97 0.98 22.37
C ASN A 337 -3.98 1.11 20.84
N GLN A 338 -4.79 2.02 20.30
CA GLN A 338 -4.92 2.26 18.88
C GLN A 338 -3.66 2.96 18.33
N PRO A 339 -3.11 2.55 17.18
CA PRO A 339 -2.03 3.28 16.54
C PRO A 339 -2.46 4.73 16.24
N LYS A 340 -1.48 5.63 16.33
CA LYS A 340 -1.65 7.04 16.00
C LYS A 340 -0.82 7.41 14.79
N ASP A 341 -1.36 8.30 13.96
CA ASP A 341 -0.66 8.86 12.82
C ASP A 341 0.35 9.95 13.25
N GLU A 342 0.95 10.61 12.27
CA GLU A 342 1.97 11.65 12.49
C GLU A 342 1.43 12.96 13.09
N PHE A 343 0.11 13.12 13.16
CA PHE A 343 -0.57 14.25 13.83
C PHE A 343 -1.09 13.89 15.22
N GLY A 344 -0.95 12.62 15.62
CA GLY A 344 -1.47 12.11 16.88
C GLY A 344 -2.94 11.68 16.80
N ASP A 345 -3.53 11.65 15.61
CA ASP A 345 -4.87 11.14 15.37
C ASP A 345 -4.87 9.62 15.27
N TYR A 346 -5.97 8.97 15.65
CA TYR A 346 -6.08 7.51 15.60
C TYR A 346 -6.12 6.98 14.17
N ASP A 347 -5.19 6.08 13.84
CA ASP A 347 -5.02 5.54 12.50
C ASP A 347 -5.72 4.18 12.37
N PHE A 348 -6.99 4.20 11.97
CA PHE A 348 -7.77 2.99 11.69
C PHE A 348 -7.45 2.37 10.32
N GLU A 349 -6.58 3.00 9.51
CA GLU A 349 -6.23 2.56 8.15
C GLU A 349 -4.96 1.66 8.16
N MET A 350 -4.49 1.25 9.34
CA MET A 350 -3.36 0.36 9.55
C MET A 350 -3.84 -1.03 10.02
N PRO A 351 -3.35 -2.15 9.46
CA PRO A 351 -3.72 -3.49 9.94
C PRO A 351 -3.47 -3.71 11.43
N GLU A 352 -2.47 -3.03 11.98
CA GLU A 352 -2.08 -3.08 13.40
C GLU A 352 -3.14 -2.47 14.34
N ALA A 353 -4.12 -1.75 13.80
CA ALA A 353 -5.30 -1.33 14.54
C ALA A 353 -6.15 -2.52 15.01
N ILE A 354 -6.08 -3.64 14.31
CA ILE A 354 -6.89 -4.83 14.56
C ILE A 354 -6.12 -5.79 15.47
N ASP A 355 -6.80 -6.34 16.47
CA ASP A 355 -6.31 -7.43 17.31
C ASP A 355 -6.29 -8.75 16.51
N MET A 356 -5.31 -8.85 15.61
CA MET A 356 -5.11 -10.00 14.74
C MET A 356 -4.88 -11.28 15.53
N ALA A 357 -4.30 -11.20 16.73
CA ALA A 357 -4.09 -12.37 17.57
C ALA A 357 -5.43 -12.95 18.04
N LEU A 358 -6.34 -12.11 18.54
CA LEU A 358 -7.69 -12.53 18.91
C LEU A 358 -8.48 -13.02 17.70
N LEU A 359 -8.44 -12.28 16.58
CA LEU A 359 -9.13 -12.65 15.35
C LEU A 359 -8.70 -14.03 14.85
N ASN A 360 -7.40 -14.29 14.77
CA ASN A 360 -6.90 -15.59 14.30
C ASN A 360 -7.28 -16.74 15.23
N ARG A 361 -7.24 -16.55 16.55
CA ARG A 361 -7.75 -17.56 17.50
C ARG A 361 -9.24 -17.84 17.27
N HIS A 362 -10.05 -16.81 17.10
CA HIS A 362 -11.48 -16.99 16.83
C HIS A 362 -11.73 -17.67 15.48
N LEU A 363 -10.96 -17.34 14.44
CA LEU A 363 -11.04 -18.05 13.16
C LEU A 363 -10.69 -19.53 13.33
N GLU A 364 -9.63 -19.89 14.06
CA GLU A 364 -9.28 -21.29 14.34
C GLU A 364 -10.41 -22.03 15.06
N ASP A 365 -10.95 -21.44 16.13
CA ASP A 365 -12.01 -22.04 16.92
C ASP A 365 -13.32 -22.19 16.12
N LEU A 366 -13.70 -21.18 15.33
CA LEU A 366 -14.87 -21.24 14.45
C LEU A 366 -14.73 -22.31 13.37
N LEU A 367 -13.56 -22.42 12.74
CA LEU A 367 -13.29 -23.45 11.74
C LEU A 367 -13.21 -24.86 12.35
N ALA A 368 -12.97 -24.98 13.65
CA ALA A 368 -13.08 -26.20 14.43
C ALA A 368 -14.52 -26.49 14.93
N GLY A 369 -15.49 -25.64 14.59
CA GLY A 369 -16.90 -25.80 14.98
C GLY A 369 -17.22 -25.36 16.41
N LYS A 370 -16.34 -24.58 17.05
CA LYS A 370 -16.57 -24.03 18.39
C LYS A 370 -17.27 -22.68 18.33
N GLU A 371 -18.00 -22.36 19.39
CA GLU A 371 -18.52 -21.02 19.63
C GLU A 371 -17.42 -20.12 20.20
N VAL A 372 -17.40 -18.85 19.78
CA VAL A 372 -16.51 -17.80 20.28
C VAL A 372 -17.33 -16.64 20.85
N GLN A 373 -16.72 -15.87 21.75
CA GLN A 373 -17.30 -14.62 22.24
C GLN A 373 -16.78 -13.47 21.36
N LYS A 374 -17.50 -13.17 20.28
CA LYS A 374 -17.12 -12.11 19.34
C LYS A 374 -17.25 -10.74 20.04
N PRO A 375 -16.23 -9.88 20.01
CA PRO A 375 -16.34 -8.53 20.54
C PRO A 375 -17.41 -7.70 19.81
N LYS A 376 -17.81 -6.60 20.44
CA LYS A 376 -18.59 -5.51 19.84
C LYS A 376 -17.80 -4.23 20.00
N TYR A 377 -17.44 -3.60 18.89
CA TYR A 377 -16.70 -2.34 18.94
C TYR A 377 -17.66 -1.15 18.79
N ASN A 378 -17.57 -0.20 19.72
CA ASN A 378 -18.38 1.00 19.71
C ASN A 378 -17.53 2.20 19.26
N PHE A 379 -17.68 2.61 18.01
CA PHE A 379 -16.95 3.74 17.45
C PHE A 379 -17.23 5.08 18.14
N LYS A 380 -18.42 5.27 18.76
CA LYS A 380 -18.73 6.49 19.50
C LYS A 380 -18.00 6.55 20.85
N LYS A 381 -17.80 5.39 21.50
CA LYS A 381 -17.03 5.27 22.74
C LYS A 381 -15.53 5.10 22.50
N GLY A 382 -15.14 4.63 21.31
CA GLY A 382 -13.76 4.34 20.99
C GLY A 382 -13.22 3.09 21.69
N GLY A 383 -14.03 2.04 21.81
CA GLY A 383 -13.59 0.81 22.45
C GLY A 383 -14.62 -0.31 22.39
N ARG A 384 -14.20 -1.51 22.82
CA ARG A 384 -15.05 -2.68 22.94
C ARG A 384 -15.97 -2.53 24.14
N ASP A 385 -17.28 -2.60 23.94
CA ASP A 385 -18.27 -2.41 25.01
C ASP A 385 -19.18 -3.62 25.25
N GLY A 386 -18.82 -4.77 24.68
CA GLY A 386 -19.47 -6.05 24.95
C GLY A 386 -18.92 -7.19 24.11
N PHE A 387 -19.49 -8.37 24.33
CA PHE A 387 -19.23 -9.58 23.57
C PHE A 387 -20.56 -10.26 23.24
N GLU A 388 -20.60 -11.03 22.16
CA GLU A 388 -21.74 -11.90 21.84
C GLU A 388 -21.29 -13.28 21.37
N PRO A 389 -22.09 -14.33 21.68
CA PRO A 389 -21.90 -15.65 21.11
C PRO A 389 -21.89 -15.62 19.58
N PHE A 390 -20.89 -16.23 18.98
CA PHE A 390 -20.77 -16.40 17.54
C PHE A 390 -20.24 -17.79 17.23
N HIS A 391 -21.00 -18.59 16.49
CA HIS A 391 -20.63 -19.92 16.03
C HIS A 391 -20.98 -20.10 14.53
N LEU A 392 -20.45 -21.15 13.89
CA LEU A 392 -20.83 -21.53 12.53
C LEU A 392 -21.72 -22.76 12.54
N GLU A 393 -22.78 -22.75 11.74
CA GLU A 393 -23.57 -23.95 11.46
C GLU A 393 -22.86 -24.85 10.43
N PRO A 394 -23.15 -26.16 10.39
CA PRO A 394 -22.58 -27.06 9.40
C PRO A 394 -22.80 -26.56 7.97
N GLY A 395 -21.70 -26.41 7.23
CA GLY A 395 -21.69 -25.95 5.84
C GLY A 395 -21.78 -24.42 5.66
N GLU A 396 -21.77 -23.64 6.74
CA GLU A 396 -21.60 -22.19 6.67
C GLU A 396 -20.16 -21.80 6.39
N ILE A 397 -19.98 -20.85 5.47
CA ILE A 397 -18.70 -20.16 5.28
C ILE A 397 -18.70 -18.81 5.99
N ILE A 398 -17.52 -18.31 6.36
CA ILE A 398 -17.35 -16.97 6.91
C ILE A 398 -17.26 -15.97 5.75
N LEU A 399 -18.04 -14.89 5.79
CA LEU A 399 -17.91 -13.75 4.89
C LEU A 399 -17.28 -12.58 5.64
N ILE A 400 -16.13 -12.11 5.18
CA ILE A 400 -15.39 -10.99 5.75
C ILE A 400 -15.42 -9.82 4.78
N ASP A 401 -15.94 -8.68 5.22
CA ASP A 401 -15.72 -7.38 4.59
C ASP A 401 -14.68 -6.64 5.43
N CYS A 402 -13.53 -6.32 4.84
CA CYS A 402 -12.47 -5.63 5.58
C CYS A 402 -11.56 -4.86 4.62
N LEU A 403 -11.22 -3.63 4.98
CA LEU A 403 -10.21 -2.81 4.30
C LEU A 403 -8.89 -3.60 4.11
N HIS A 404 -8.44 -4.26 5.17
CA HIS A 404 -7.17 -5.00 5.21
C HIS A 404 -7.33 -6.51 4.96
N GLY A 405 -8.45 -6.96 4.38
CA GLY A 405 -8.73 -8.38 4.15
C GLY A 405 -7.62 -9.13 3.39
N LEU A 406 -6.83 -8.43 2.58
CA LEU A 406 -5.72 -9.00 1.82
C LEU A 406 -4.40 -9.11 2.61
N TYR A 407 -4.30 -8.45 3.77
CA TYR A 407 -3.13 -8.51 4.62
C TYR A 407 -2.98 -9.92 5.20
N ARG A 408 -1.88 -10.61 4.86
CA ARG A 408 -1.73 -12.06 5.13
C ARG A 408 -1.90 -12.44 6.59
N GLN A 409 -1.40 -11.61 7.51
CA GLN A 409 -1.46 -11.87 8.94
C GLN A 409 -2.88 -11.75 9.52
N LEU A 410 -3.76 -10.97 8.88
CA LEU A 410 -5.13 -10.77 9.35
C LEU A 410 -5.91 -12.10 9.46
N THR A 411 -5.66 -13.02 8.53
CA THR A 411 -6.35 -14.33 8.48
C THR A 411 -5.37 -15.50 8.45
N ALA A 412 -4.18 -15.37 9.02
CA ALA A 412 -3.11 -16.37 8.98
C ALA A 412 -3.54 -17.78 9.42
N ALA A 413 -4.45 -17.87 10.40
CA ALA A 413 -5.10 -19.08 10.89
C ALA A 413 -5.75 -19.95 9.81
N VAL A 414 -6.22 -19.31 8.74
CA VAL A 414 -7.00 -19.98 7.70
C VAL A 414 -6.06 -20.39 6.55
N PRO A 415 -6.04 -21.68 6.14
CA PRO A 415 -5.23 -22.12 5.01
C PRO A 415 -5.55 -21.38 3.71
N GLN A 416 -4.54 -21.09 2.88
CA GLN A 416 -4.72 -20.27 1.68
C GLN A 416 -5.68 -20.89 0.65
N ASN A 417 -5.74 -22.22 0.56
CA ASN A 417 -6.63 -22.97 -0.33
C ASN A 417 -8.09 -23.06 0.17
N ARG A 418 -8.37 -22.58 1.38
CA ARG A 418 -9.73 -22.50 1.96
C ARG A 418 -10.27 -21.07 1.99
N LYS A 419 -9.54 -20.14 1.39
CA LYS A 419 -9.89 -18.73 1.24
C LYS A 419 -10.27 -18.42 -0.20
N PHE A 420 -11.22 -17.52 -0.37
CA PHE A 420 -11.46 -16.84 -1.63
C PHE A 420 -11.37 -15.32 -1.39
N ARG A 421 -10.44 -14.65 -2.08
CA ARG A 421 -10.15 -13.22 -1.91
C ARG A 421 -10.67 -12.43 -3.09
N ILE A 422 -11.45 -11.40 -2.82
CA ILE A 422 -12.01 -10.49 -3.81
C ILE A 422 -11.40 -9.11 -3.55
N TYR A 423 -10.75 -8.55 -4.57
CA TYR A 423 -10.42 -7.13 -4.59
C TYR A 423 -11.53 -6.35 -5.29
N ILE A 424 -12.00 -5.26 -4.69
CA ILE A 424 -12.95 -4.35 -5.34
C ILE A 424 -12.41 -2.94 -5.36
N GLU A 425 -12.53 -2.30 -6.52
CA GLU A 425 -12.11 -0.92 -6.76
C GLU A 425 -13.18 -0.18 -7.56
N SER A 426 -13.24 1.13 -7.37
CA SER A 426 -14.09 2.04 -8.14
C SER A 426 -13.36 2.49 -9.42
N MET A 427 -13.04 1.54 -10.32
CA MET A 427 -12.26 1.83 -11.53
C MET A 427 -13.11 2.57 -12.57
N ASN A 428 -13.24 3.88 -12.38
CA ASN A 428 -13.78 4.78 -13.39
C ASN A 428 -12.69 5.01 -14.46
N VAL A 429 -12.88 4.50 -15.67
CA VAL A 429 -11.89 4.54 -16.77
C VAL A 429 -12.38 5.47 -17.88
N VAL A 430 -12.47 6.76 -17.57
CA VAL A 430 -12.95 7.82 -18.48
C VAL A 430 -11.83 8.82 -18.73
N ARG A 431 -11.67 9.30 -19.97
CA ARG A 431 -10.73 10.37 -20.30
C ARG A 431 -11.33 11.74 -20.00
N ASN A 432 -10.60 12.57 -19.29
CA ASN A 432 -10.95 13.97 -19.08
C ASN A 432 -10.77 14.81 -20.36
N ALA A 433 -11.10 16.10 -20.30
CA ALA A 433 -10.98 17.02 -21.43
C ALA A 433 -9.56 17.17 -22.01
N PHE A 434 -8.53 16.78 -21.24
CA PHE A 434 -7.12 16.81 -21.66
C PHE A 434 -6.59 15.44 -22.12
N GLY A 435 -7.48 14.44 -22.26
CA GLY A 435 -7.11 13.08 -22.66
C GLY A 435 -6.49 12.23 -21.55
N ALA A 436 -6.36 12.75 -20.33
CA ALA A 436 -5.85 11.99 -19.19
C ALA A 436 -6.96 11.16 -18.53
N TRP A 437 -6.62 9.97 -18.04
CA TRP A 437 -7.57 9.10 -17.36
C TRP A 437 -8.02 9.66 -16.00
N THR A 438 -9.27 9.43 -15.66
CA THR A 438 -9.81 9.62 -14.32
C THR A 438 -9.00 8.80 -13.30
N ARG A 439 -8.71 9.42 -12.16
CA ARG A 439 -8.03 8.76 -11.04
C ARG A 439 -9.07 8.14 -10.12
N TRP A 440 -9.03 6.81 -9.95
CA TRP A 440 -10.00 6.06 -9.12
C TRP A 440 -10.00 6.55 -7.68
N ALA A 441 -8.81 6.85 -7.16
CA ALA A 441 -8.64 7.47 -5.85
C ALA A 441 -9.42 8.79 -5.72
N ASP A 442 -9.46 9.63 -6.75
CA ASP A 442 -10.20 10.89 -6.67
C ASP A 442 -11.71 10.69 -6.80
N VAL A 443 -12.15 9.69 -7.57
CA VAL A 443 -13.57 9.28 -7.59
C VAL A 443 -14.01 8.77 -6.22
N ARG A 444 -13.17 7.96 -5.55
CA ARG A 444 -13.42 7.52 -4.18
C ARG A 444 -13.35 8.66 -3.18
N MET A 445 -12.47 9.64 -3.36
CA MET A 445 -12.40 10.85 -2.55
C MET A 445 -13.72 11.63 -2.63
N MET A 446 -14.27 11.81 -3.84
CA MET A 446 -15.58 12.43 -4.04
C MET A 446 -16.72 11.65 -3.35
N LYS A 447 -16.72 10.31 -3.47
CA LYS A 447 -17.66 9.45 -2.73
C LYS A 447 -17.50 9.61 -1.21
N ARG A 448 -16.27 9.69 -0.71
CA ARG A 448 -15.97 9.87 0.72
C ARG A 448 -16.41 11.23 1.23
N MET A 449 -16.21 12.31 0.47
CA MET A 449 -16.73 13.65 0.79
C MET A 449 -18.23 13.63 1.04
N ILE A 450 -19.00 12.97 0.16
CA ILE A 450 -20.47 12.85 0.29
C ILE A 450 -20.82 12.06 1.55
N ARG A 451 -20.22 10.88 1.73
CA ARG A 451 -20.49 10.00 2.88
C ARG A 451 -20.17 10.70 4.20
N ASP A 452 -18.99 11.29 4.30
CA ASP A 452 -18.46 11.83 5.53
C ASP A 452 -19.23 13.10 5.95
N ALA A 453 -19.62 13.95 4.99
CA ALA A 453 -20.47 15.11 5.23
C ALA A 453 -21.89 14.74 5.68
N ARG A 454 -22.44 13.64 5.18
CA ARG A 454 -23.82 13.21 5.50
C ARG A 454 -23.92 12.38 6.77
N HIS A 455 -22.96 11.49 7.02
CA HIS A 455 -23.09 10.44 8.05
C HIS A 455 -22.04 10.51 9.16
N ARG A 456 -20.94 11.27 9.00
CA ARG A 456 -19.81 11.25 9.94
C ARG A 456 -19.42 12.61 10.53
N GLY A 457 -20.09 13.68 10.13
CA GLY A 457 -19.85 15.02 10.68
C GLY A 457 -18.52 15.67 10.29
N TYR A 458 -17.85 15.15 9.26
CA TYR A 458 -16.65 15.78 8.70
C TYR A 458 -17.01 16.65 7.49
N SER A 459 -16.41 17.82 7.40
CA SER A 459 -16.55 18.64 6.19
C SER A 459 -15.81 18.01 5.01
N THR A 460 -16.22 18.37 3.80
CA THR A 460 -15.54 17.95 2.57
C THR A 460 -14.13 18.55 2.46
N GLU A 461 -13.90 19.73 3.04
CA GLU A 461 -12.58 20.36 3.17
C GLU A 461 -11.65 19.51 4.04
N GLN A 462 -12.13 19.05 5.21
CA GLN A 462 -11.40 18.13 6.08
C GLN A 462 -11.12 16.80 5.36
N THR A 463 -12.10 16.28 4.63
CA THR A 463 -11.94 15.05 3.83
C THR A 463 -10.86 15.19 2.76
N LEU A 464 -10.87 16.29 1.99
CA LEU A 464 -9.83 16.58 0.99
C LEU A 464 -8.45 16.67 1.63
N ALA A 465 -8.35 17.42 2.71
CA ALA A 465 -7.11 17.64 3.43
C ALA A 465 -6.54 16.33 4.01
N HIS A 466 -7.40 15.44 4.51
CA HIS A 466 -7.01 14.18 5.15
C HIS A 466 -6.79 13.03 4.14
N TRP A 467 -7.26 13.15 2.90
CA TRP A 467 -7.16 12.11 1.88
C TRP A 467 -5.76 11.48 1.67
N PRO A 468 -4.64 12.23 1.73
CA PRO A 468 -3.29 11.64 1.60
C PRO A 468 -2.98 10.55 2.62
N TYR A 469 -3.55 10.61 3.84
CA TYR A 469 -3.32 9.61 4.90
C TYR A 469 -4.07 8.32 4.62
N VAL A 470 -5.34 8.44 4.21
CA VAL A 470 -6.13 7.31 3.71
C VAL A 470 -5.39 6.62 2.56
N ARG A 471 -4.87 7.41 1.61
CA ARG A 471 -4.06 6.88 0.49
C ARG A 471 -2.80 6.16 0.95
N LYS A 472 -2.09 6.68 1.94
CA LYS A 472 -0.89 6.05 2.51
C LYS A 472 -1.19 4.65 3.05
N GLY A 473 -2.29 4.48 3.80
CA GLY A 473 -2.73 3.17 4.28
C GLY A 473 -3.05 2.20 3.14
N GLU A 474 -3.81 2.65 2.15
CA GLU A 474 -4.17 1.85 0.97
C GLU A 474 -2.94 1.36 0.19
N LEU A 475 -2.00 2.27 -0.11
CA LEU A 475 -0.79 1.99 -0.89
C LEU A 475 0.15 1.01 -0.19
N LYS A 476 0.11 0.94 1.14
CA LYS A 476 0.96 0.06 1.95
C LYS A 476 0.35 -1.30 2.21
N HIS A 477 -0.95 -1.34 2.49
CA HIS A 477 -1.60 -2.51 3.10
C HIS A 477 -2.66 -3.18 2.22
N ILE A 478 -3.04 -2.56 1.10
CA ILE A 478 -4.08 -3.09 0.19
C ILE A 478 -3.51 -3.31 -1.21
N ILE A 479 -3.07 -2.22 -1.85
CA ILE A 479 -2.66 -2.21 -3.26
C ILE A 479 -1.56 -3.24 -3.58
N PRO A 480 -0.53 -3.47 -2.74
CA PRO A 480 0.50 -4.45 -3.04
C PRO A 480 -0.01 -5.90 -3.17
N TYR A 481 -1.21 -6.20 -2.65
CA TYR A 481 -1.79 -7.54 -2.63
C TYR A 481 -2.78 -7.81 -3.77
N ILE A 482 -3.08 -6.85 -4.65
CA ILE A 482 -4.14 -7.00 -5.67
C ILE A 482 -3.93 -8.25 -6.53
N PHE A 483 -2.71 -8.56 -6.96
CA PHE A 483 -2.46 -9.74 -7.82
C PHE A 483 -2.41 -11.06 -7.03
N SER A 484 -2.67 -11.03 -5.73
CA SER A 484 -2.83 -12.22 -4.89
C SER A 484 -4.31 -12.58 -4.63
N THR A 485 -5.25 -11.84 -5.23
CA THR A 485 -6.68 -12.11 -5.11
C THR A 485 -7.16 -13.11 -6.14
N ASP A 486 -8.25 -13.78 -5.82
CA ASP A 486 -8.89 -14.76 -6.69
C ASP A 486 -9.83 -14.06 -7.69
N SER A 487 -10.52 -12.99 -7.27
CA SER A 487 -11.33 -12.16 -8.16
C SER A 487 -11.04 -10.67 -7.99
N VAL A 488 -11.36 -9.91 -9.03
CA VAL A 488 -11.34 -8.44 -9.04
C VAL A 488 -12.67 -7.94 -9.59
N ILE A 489 -13.34 -7.06 -8.85
CA ILE A 489 -14.63 -6.45 -9.23
C ILE A 489 -14.41 -4.96 -9.50
N ASN A 490 -14.98 -4.45 -10.59
CA ASN A 490 -15.00 -3.03 -10.89
C ASN A 490 -16.37 -2.40 -10.58
N ALA A 491 -16.44 -1.59 -9.52
CA ALA A 491 -17.63 -0.83 -9.14
C ALA A 491 -17.64 0.62 -9.67
N GLY A 492 -16.65 1.03 -10.47
CA GLY A 492 -16.59 2.37 -11.05
C GLY A 492 -17.43 2.47 -12.32
N LEU A 493 -18.39 3.38 -12.37
CA LEU A 493 -19.38 3.50 -13.45
C LEU A 493 -19.18 4.83 -14.18
N PRO A 494 -19.07 4.88 -15.52
CA PRO A 494 -18.86 6.14 -16.26
C PRO A 494 -19.84 7.27 -15.87
N TYR A 495 -21.14 6.95 -15.77
CA TYR A 495 -22.17 7.93 -15.44
C TYR A 495 -22.04 8.51 -14.00
N GLU A 496 -21.31 7.82 -13.11
CA GLU A 496 -21.20 8.23 -11.70
C GLU A 496 -20.57 9.62 -11.56
N LEU A 497 -19.76 10.06 -12.52
CA LEU A 497 -19.15 11.40 -12.48
C LEU A 497 -20.21 12.51 -12.49
N ALA A 498 -21.28 12.34 -13.26
CA ALA A 498 -22.38 13.31 -13.35
C ALA A 498 -23.24 13.28 -12.08
N VAL A 499 -23.41 12.09 -11.49
CA VAL A 499 -24.09 11.90 -10.18
C VAL A 499 -23.28 12.53 -9.04
N LEU A 500 -21.96 12.34 -9.04
CA LEU A 500 -21.06 12.93 -8.05
C LEU A 500 -21.03 14.45 -8.17
N LYS A 501 -21.01 15.00 -9.40
CA LYS A 501 -21.14 16.45 -9.63
C LYS A 501 -22.40 17.02 -8.98
N PHE A 502 -23.55 16.41 -9.27
CA PHE A 502 -24.84 16.79 -8.69
C PHE A 502 -24.79 16.73 -7.15
N SER A 503 -24.27 15.63 -6.61
CA SER A 503 -24.26 15.37 -5.16
C SER A 503 -23.28 16.25 -4.37
N LEU A 504 -22.24 16.78 -5.03
CA LEU A 504 -21.22 17.64 -4.42
C LEU A 504 -21.48 19.13 -4.62
N LYS A 505 -22.46 19.54 -5.43
CA LYS A 505 -22.68 20.92 -5.86
C LYS A 505 -22.58 21.97 -4.75
N ASP A 506 -23.22 21.70 -3.60
CA ASP A 506 -23.30 22.65 -2.48
C ASP A 506 -22.22 22.44 -1.41
N ILE A 507 -21.47 21.34 -1.51
CA ILE A 507 -20.50 20.93 -0.49
C ILE A 507 -19.09 20.74 -1.03
N LEU A 508 -18.84 20.96 -2.33
CA LEU A 508 -17.50 20.83 -2.91
C LEU A 508 -16.58 21.91 -2.29
N PRO A 509 -15.37 21.56 -1.81
CA PRO A 509 -14.42 22.54 -1.30
C PRO A 509 -14.16 23.66 -2.30
N GLY A 510 -14.30 24.92 -1.87
CA GLY A 510 -14.08 26.07 -2.75
C GLY A 510 -12.64 26.16 -3.26
N LEU A 511 -12.44 26.78 -4.43
CA LEU A 511 -11.09 26.98 -4.99
C LEU A 511 -10.19 27.78 -4.06
N ASP A 512 -10.73 28.73 -3.28
CA ASP A 512 -9.97 29.49 -2.29
C ASP A 512 -9.35 28.59 -1.21
N PHE A 513 -10.11 27.60 -0.71
CA PHE A 513 -9.59 26.58 0.21
C PHE A 513 -8.52 25.73 -0.47
N VAL A 514 -8.78 25.26 -1.69
CA VAL A 514 -7.82 24.45 -2.46
C VAL A 514 -6.51 25.22 -2.65
N HIS A 515 -6.55 26.49 -3.05
CA HIS A 515 -5.36 27.32 -3.20
C HIS A 515 -4.62 27.57 -1.88
N ARG A 516 -5.34 27.66 -0.76
CA ARG A 516 -4.73 27.78 0.57
C ARG A 516 -3.85 26.56 0.90
N LEU A 517 -4.28 25.34 0.55
CA LEU A 517 -3.47 24.14 0.75
C LEU A 517 -2.10 24.23 0.09
N ARG A 518 -2.00 24.87 -1.09
CA ARG A 518 -0.70 25.11 -1.75
C ARG A 518 0.19 26.05 -0.93
N VAL A 519 -0.38 27.12 -0.38
CA VAL A 519 0.34 28.09 0.46
C VAL A 519 0.82 27.44 1.75
N GLU A 520 0.03 26.51 2.30
CA GLU A 520 0.38 25.70 3.48
C GLU A 520 1.38 24.57 3.18
N GLY A 521 1.86 24.42 1.95
CA GLY A 521 2.78 23.35 1.55
C GLY A 521 2.12 21.96 1.40
N ARG A 522 0.79 21.87 1.46
CA ARG A 522 0.02 20.63 1.33
C ARG A 522 -0.27 20.33 -0.15
N LEU A 523 0.77 19.99 -0.90
CA LEU A 523 0.68 19.83 -2.36
C LEU A 523 -0.17 18.65 -2.82
N ASP A 524 -0.18 17.52 -2.11
CA ASP A 524 -1.00 16.35 -2.48
C ASP A 524 -2.52 16.69 -2.52
N PRO A 525 -3.14 17.16 -1.42
CA PRO A 525 -4.56 17.49 -1.44
C PRO A 525 -4.84 18.72 -2.34
N TYR A 526 -3.89 19.63 -2.53
CA TYR A 526 -4.00 20.71 -3.52
C TYR A 526 -4.13 20.17 -4.95
N VAL A 527 -3.20 19.31 -5.40
CA VAL A 527 -3.19 18.73 -6.74
C VAL A 527 -4.47 17.95 -7.01
N ARG A 528 -4.95 17.17 -6.02
CA ARG A 528 -6.23 16.46 -6.10
C ARG A 528 -7.41 17.41 -6.20
N GLY A 529 -7.45 18.45 -5.37
CA GLY A 529 -8.51 19.47 -5.41
C GLY A 529 -8.61 20.12 -6.80
N ILE A 530 -7.49 20.56 -7.36
CA ILE A 530 -7.44 21.14 -8.72
C ILE A 530 -7.91 20.13 -9.77
N ARG A 531 -7.46 18.87 -9.68
CA ARG A 531 -7.84 17.82 -10.64
C ARG A 531 -9.33 17.47 -10.55
N THR A 532 -9.89 17.38 -9.34
CA THR A 532 -11.33 17.17 -9.10
C THR A 532 -12.16 18.32 -9.65
N HIS A 533 -11.80 19.57 -9.36
CA HIS A 533 -12.47 20.76 -9.92
C HIS A 533 -12.42 20.76 -11.45
N SER A 534 -11.25 20.51 -12.02
CA SER A 534 -11.07 20.42 -13.48
C SER A 534 -11.95 19.34 -14.10
N LEU A 535 -12.04 18.16 -13.48
CA LEU A 535 -12.89 17.07 -13.95
C LEU A 535 -14.38 17.45 -13.89
N LEU A 536 -14.86 17.86 -12.72
CA LEU A 536 -16.29 18.17 -12.52
C LEU A 536 -16.75 19.38 -13.34
N ASN A 537 -15.88 20.35 -13.62
CA ASN A 537 -16.21 21.47 -14.52
C ASN A 537 -16.45 21.00 -15.96
N THR A 538 -15.84 19.90 -16.38
CA THR A 538 -15.98 19.37 -17.75
C THR A 538 -17.16 18.39 -17.90
N VAL A 539 -17.59 17.78 -16.81
CA VAL A 539 -18.73 16.82 -16.79
C VAL A 539 -20.05 17.58 -16.70
N LEU A 540 -21.06 17.21 -17.48
CA LEU A 540 -22.41 17.76 -17.33
C LEU A 540 -23.11 17.16 -16.10
N GLU A 541 -23.93 17.97 -15.45
CA GLU A 541 -24.72 17.56 -14.28
C GLU A 541 -25.97 16.81 -14.75
N LEU A 542 -26.37 15.76 -14.02
CA LEU A 542 -27.68 15.13 -14.23
C LEU A 542 -28.80 16.01 -13.64
N SER A 543 -29.92 16.11 -14.34
CA SER A 543 -31.07 16.92 -13.90
C SER A 543 -31.71 16.43 -12.60
N ASN A 544 -31.69 15.12 -12.36
CA ASN A 544 -32.11 14.48 -11.10
C ASN A 544 -31.45 13.09 -10.96
N SER A 545 -31.56 12.50 -9.77
CA SER A 545 -31.03 11.17 -9.48
C SER A 545 -32.07 10.04 -9.61
N ASP A 546 -33.29 10.32 -10.08
CA ASP A 546 -34.38 9.34 -10.15
C ASP A 546 -34.11 8.24 -11.20
N ILE A 547 -33.32 8.57 -12.22
CA ILE A 547 -32.91 7.63 -13.26
C ILE A 547 -31.95 6.55 -12.75
N ILE A 548 -31.34 6.74 -11.57
CA ILE A 548 -30.38 5.79 -11.02
C ILE A 548 -31.13 4.65 -10.32
N PRO A 549 -30.94 3.38 -10.68
CA PRO A 549 -31.60 2.28 -10.00
C PRO A 549 -31.31 2.27 -8.51
N ASN A 550 -32.29 1.85 -7.72
CA ASN A 550 -32.14 1.69 -6.27
C ASN A 550 -31.21 0.50 -5.89
N THR A 551 -30.91 -0.37 -6.87
CA THR A 551 -29.91 -1.44 -6.82
C THR A 551 -28.48 -0.97 -7.11
N SER A 552 -28.29 0.28 -7.52
CA SER A 552 -26.98 0.77 -7.95
C SER A 552 -25.99 0.87 -6.79
N PRO A 553 -24.71 0.53 -6.98
CA PRO A 553 -23.69 0.70 -5.94
C PRO A 553 -23.50 2.18 -5.54
N ILE A 554 -23.75 3.15 -6.43
CA ILE A 554 -23.59 4.57 -6.08
C ILE A 554 -24.61 5.03 -5.02
N ARG A 555 -25.74 4.32 -4.87
CA ARG A 555 -26.78 4.60 -3.87
C ARG A 555 -26.28 4.47 -2.44
N GLU A 556 -25.16 3.78 -2.23
CA GLU A 556 -24.43 3.76 -0.95
C GLU A 556 -24.09 5.17 -0.44
N PHE A 557 -23.77 6.10 -1.35
CA PHE A 557 -23.31 7.45 -1.01
C PHE A 557 -24.40 8.50 -1.20
N ILE A 558 -25.19 8.37 -2.27
CA ILE A 558 -26.19 9.38 -2.62
C ILE A 558 -27.56 9.15 -1.95
N GLY A 559 -27.77 7.99 -1.33
CA GLY A 559 -29.05 7.60 -0.71
C GLY A 559 -30.03 6.93 -1.69
N GLY A 560 -31.05 6.27 -1.15
CA GLY A 560 -32.07 5.56 -1.92
C GLY A 560 -31.70 4.11 -2.32
N SER A 561 -30.78 3.48 -1.60
CA SER A 561 -30.43 2.07 -1.83
C SER A 561 -31.54 1.14 -1.30
N ILE A 562 -31.79 0.02 -1.99
CA ILE A 562 -32.61 -1.07 -1.43
C ILE A 562 -31.84 -1.95 -0.45
N TYR A 563 -30.52 -1.87 -0.47
CA TYR A 563 -29.68 -2.67 0.39
C TYR A 563 -29.57 -1.99 1.76
N MET A 564 -29.70 -2.78 2.83
CA MET A 564 -29.34 -2.30 4.16
C MET A 564 -27.81 -2.28 4.26
N ILE A 565 -27.24 -1.09 4.39
CA ILE A 565 -25.80 -0.86 4.40
C ILE A 565 -25.40 -0.45 5.83
N PRO A 566 -24.68 -1.31 6.59
CA PRO A 566 -24.45 -1.14 8.03
C PRO A 566 -23.78 0.16 8.47
N HIS A 567 -23.04 0.84 7.59
CA HIS A 567 -22.27 2.05 7.94
C HIS A 567 -22.98 3.36 7.62
N ASN A 568 -24.25 3.30 7.20
CA ASN A 568 -25.09 4.47 6.92
C ASN A 568 -26.03 4.83 8.08
N ASP A 569 -25.95 4.12 9.21
CA ASP A 569 -26.72 4.32 10.45
C ASP A 569 -26.02 5.23 11.48
#